data_AF-A0A2G5U818-F1
#
_entry.id   AF-A0A2G5U818-F1
#
_cell.length_a   1.000
_cell.length_b   1.000
_cell.length_c   1.000
_cell.angle_alpha   90.00
_cell.angle_beta   90.00
_cell.angle_gamma   90.00
#
_symmetry.space_group_name_H-M   'P 1'
#
loop_
_entity.id
_entity.type
_entity.pdbx_description
1 polymer ?
#
loop_
_entity_poly.entity_id
_entity_poly.type
_entity_poly.pdbx_seq_one_letter_code
_entity_poly.pdbx_strand_id
1 'polypeptide(L)'
;MTLRPLYLFLIVFWTTEIECVAKFEVISVSDSSLVIKMIEAANVTNFDITVQIFDLSKQRLFRRTQLDHVKNDQVRFLGVQFQFL
;
A
#
# COMPACT_ATOMS: atom_id res chain seq x y z
N MET A 1 -5.93 32.34 -35.72
CA MET A 1 -4.70 32.14 -34.92
C MET A 1 -5.03 31.74 -33.48
N THR A 2 -5.71 30.60 -33.25
CA THR A 2 -6.15 30.19 -31.89
C THR A 2 -5.96 28.68 -31.60
N LEU A 3 -5.44 27.89 -32.54
CA LEU A 3 -5.24 26.44 -32.38
C LEU A 3 -4.05 26.06 -31.48
N ARG A 4 -3.02 26.92 -31.40
CA ARG A 4 -1.83 26.70 -30.54
C ARG A 4 -2.13 26.63 -29.04
N PRO A 5 -2.90 27.55 -28.43
CA PRO A 5 -3.20 27.46 -27.00
C PRO A 5 -4.07 26.23 -26.66
N LEU A 6 -4.97 25.83 -27.56
CA LEU A 6 -5.79 24.61 -27.38
C LEU A 6 -4.92 23.35 -27.35
N TYR A 7 -3.93 23.27 -28.25
CA TYR A 7 -3.01 22.13 -28.31
C TYR A 7 -2.12 22.04 -27.06
N LEU A 8 -1.63 23.18 -26.57
CA LEU A 8 -0.90 23.25 -25.30
C LEU A 8 -1.78 22.85 -24.11
N PHE A 9 -3.03 23.29 -24.08
CA PHE A 9 -3.99 22.89 -23.04
C PHE A 9 -4.24 21.38 -23.06
N LEU A 10 -4.39 20.77 -24.24
CA LEU A 10 -4.57 19.32 -24.36
C LEU A 10 -3.33 18.53 -23.91
N ILE A 11 -2.11 19.00 -24.21
CA ILE A 11 -0.88 18.36 -23.73
C ILE A 11 -0.80 18.38 -22.19
N VAL A 12 -1.13 19.52 -21.57
CA VAL A 12 -1.08 19.67 -20.10
C VAL A 12 -2.10 18.78 -19.39
N PHE A 13 -3.30 18.59 -19.97
CA PHE A 13 -4.33 17.72 -19.40
C PHE A 13 -4.02 16.23 -19.55
N TRP A 14 -3.20 15.84 -20.53
CA TRP A 14 -2.86 14.42 -20.76
C TRP A 14 -1.70 13.94 -19.88
N THR A 15 -0.94 14.83 -19.25
CA THR A 15 0.20 14.46 -18.39
C THR A 15 -0.14 14.38 -16.90
N THR A 16 -1.39 14.63 -16.50
CA THR A 16 -1.79 14.52 -15.09
C THR A 16 -2.31 13.12 -14.78
N GLU A 17 -1.42 12.13 -14.81
CA GLU A 17 -1.69 10.84 -14.17
C GLU A 17 -1.52 11.01 -12.66
N ILE A 18 -2.62 10.90 -11.92
CA ILE A 18 -2.58 10.89 -10.45
C ILE A 18 -2.19 9.48 -10.00
N GLU A 19 -0.90 9.16 -10.04
CA GLU A 19 -0.37 7.89 -9.52
C GLU A 19 -0.13 7.96 -8.00
N CYS A 20 -1.19 8.15 -7.20
CA CYS A 20 -1.05 8.43 -5.76
C CYS A 20 -1.69 7.38 -4.84
N VAL A 21 -1.70 6.12 -5.22
CA VAL A 21 -2.20 5.06 -4.32
C VAL A 21 -1.20 3.92 -4.26
N ALA A 22 -0.41 3.87 -3.19
CA ALA A 22 0.37 2.68 -2.89
C ALA A 22 -0.56 1.47 -2.81
N LYS A 23 -0.15 0.39 -3.47
CA LYS A 23 -0.85 -0.89 -3.43
C LYS A 23 -0.08 -1.83 -2.52
N PHE A 24 -0.80 -2.80 -1.96
CA PHE A 24 -0.23 -3.83 -1.11
C PHE A 24 -0.63 -5.19 -1.64
N GLU A 25 0.34 -6.08 -1.77
CA GLU A 25 0.16 -7.43 -2.27
C GLU A 25 0.56 -8.43 -1.20
N VAL A 26 -0.29 -9.43 -0.97
CA VAL A 26 0.07 -10.58 -0.13
C VAL A 26 0.97 -11.50 -0.95
N ILE A 27 2.22 -11.65 -0.52
CA ILE A 27 3.20 -12.46 -1.24
C ILE A 27 3.36 -13.86 -0.66
N SER A 28 2.96 -14.07 0.60
CA SER A 28 2.99 -15.38 1.25
C SER A 28 2.04 -15.42 2.44
N VAL A 29 1.37 -16.56 2.58
CA VAL A 29 0.56 -16.92 3.74
C VAL A 29 1.02 -18.30 4.21
N SER A 30 1.26 -18.43 5.51
CA SER A 30 1.52 -19.71 6.16
C SER A 30 0.67 -19.83 7.42
N ASP A 31 0.73 -21.00 8.05
CA ASP A 31 0.07 -21.25 9.33
C ASP A 31 0.58 -20.32 10.43
N SER A 32 1.81 -19.79 10.30
CA SER A 32 2.49 -18.99 11.32
C SER A 32 2.79 -17.54 10.92
N SER A 33 2.56 -17.15 9.67
CA SER A 33 2.85 -15.78 9.22
C SER A 33 2.08 -15.34 7.98
N LEU A 34 1.94 -14.01 7.84
CA LEU A 34 1.48 -13.32 6.65
C LEU A 34 2.58 -12.35 6.20
N VAL A 35 2.94 -12.37 4.92
CA VAL A 35 3.92 -11.43 4.36
C VAL A 35 3.25 -10.56 3.30
N ILE A 36 3.33 -9.25 3.48
CA ILE A 36 2.77 -8.23 2.60
C ILE A 36 3.90 -7.40 2.00
N LYS A 37 3.79 -7.10 0.71
CA LYS A 37 4.73 -6.25 -0.03
C LYS A 37 4.00 -5.00 -0.51
N MET A 38 4.61 -3.84 -0.33
CA MET A 38 4.13 -2.63 -0.99
C MET A 38 4.57 -2.64 -2.47
N ILE A 39 3.62 -2.41 -3.36
CA ILE A 39 3.83 -2.26 -4.81
C ILE A 39 3.30 -0.89 -5.25
N GLU A 40 3.81 -0.36 -6.35
CA GLU A 40 3.40 0.97 -6.87
C GLU A 40 3.57 2.10 -5.83
N ALA A 41 4.70 2.09 -5.14
CA ALA A 41 5.03 3.04 -4.06
C ALA A 41 5.79 4.29 -4.54
N ALA A 42 5.83 4.56 -5.85
CA ALA A 42 6.73 5.56 -6.44
C ALA A 42 6.55 6.96 -5.83
N ASN A 43 5.32 7.31 -5.46
CA ASN A 43 4.97 8.61 -4.88
C ASN A 43 4.72 8.56 -3.36
N VAL A 44 5.09 7.46 -2.68
CA VAL A 44 4.94 7.33 -1.23
C VAL A 44 6.27 7.59 -0.55
N THR A 45 6.34 8.64 0.26
CA THR A 45 7.53 8.96 1.07
C THR A 45 7.48 8.28 2.43
N ASN A 46 6.33 8.39 3.10
CA ASN A 46 6.06 7.77 4.40
C ASN A 46 4.70 7.08 4.36
N PHE A 47 4.53 6.04 5.18
CA PHE A 47 3.26 5.35 5.29
C PHE A 47 3.00 4.87 6.73
N ASP A 48 1.71 4.86 7.06
CA ASP A 48 1.17 4.19 8.23
C ASP A 48 0.35 2.99 7.72
N ILE A 49 0.60 1.79 8.27
CA ILE A 49 -0.13 0.59 7.90
C ILE A 49 -0.64 -0.13 9.16
N THR A 50 -1.91 -0.51 9.12
CA THR A 50 -2.52 -1.38 10.13
C THR A 50 -3.02 -2.64 9.44
N VAL A 51 -2.50 -3.79 9.86
CA VAL A 51 -2.95 -5.11 9.41
C VAL A 51 -3.76 -5.76 10.52
N GLN A 52 -5.00 -6.13 10.22
CA GLN A 52 -5.90 -6.81 11.14
C GLN A 52 -6.31 -8.16 10.57
N ILE A 53 -6.18 -9.20 11.39
CA ILE A 53 -6.45 -10.57 11.00
C ILE A 53 -7.52 -11.08 11.95
N PHE A 54 -8.63 -11.53 11.37
CA PHE A 54 -9.82 -11.94 12.10
C PHE A 54 -9.96 -13.46 12.06
N ASP A 55 -10.31 -14.04 13.20
CA ASP A 55 -10.82 -15.40 13.29
C ASP A 55 -12.29 -15.36 12.88
N LEU A 56 -12.59 -15.86 11.68
CA LEU A 56 -13.94 -15.84 11.11
C LEU A 56 -14.88 -16.80 11.85
N SER A 57 -14.36 -17.89 12.41
CA SER A 57 -15.17 -18.85 13.18
C SER A 57 -15.63 -18.26 14.50
N LYS A 58 -14.77 -17.48 15.16
CA LYS A 58 -15.07 -16.82 16.45
C LYS A 58 -15.55 -15.38 16.28
N GLN A 59 -15.66 -14.89 15.05
CA GLN A 59 -16.03 -13.51 14.69
C GLN A 59 -15.27 -12.45 15.49
N ARG A 60 -13.97 -12.66 15.71
CA ARG A 60 -13.16 -11.79 16.58
C ARG A 60 -11.79 -11.49 15.98
N LEU A 61 -11.22 -10.35 16.37
CA LEU A 61 -9.84 -10.00 16.03
C LEU A 61 -8.88 -11.05 16.62
N PHE A 62 -8.10 -11.68 15.76
CA PHE A 62 -7.04 -12.62 16.15
C PHE A 62 -5.72 -11.87 16.38
N ARG A 63 -5.34 -11.00 15.44
CA ARG A 63 -4.09 -10.24 15.51
C ARG A 63 -4.25 -8.87 14.89
N ARG A 64 -3.62 -7.87 15.51
CA ARG A 64 -3.39 -6.55 14.92
C ARG A 64 -1.90 -6.25 14.95
N THR A 65 -1.38 -5.78 13.84
CA THR A 65 -0.02 -5.27 13.69
C THR A 65 -0.11 -3.88 13.09
N GLN A 66 0.61 -2.92 13.66
CA GLN A 66 0.61 -1.55 13.22
C GLN A 66 2.06 -1.10 13.05
N LEU A 67 2.32 -0.41 11.94
CA LEU A 67 3.57 0.30 11.70
C LEU A 67 3.22 1.74 11.38
N ASP A 68 3.83 2.66 12.13
CA ASP A 68 3.58 4.09 12.02
C ASP A 68 4.87 4.80 11.60
N HIS A 69 4.74 5.86 10.82
CA HIS A 69 5.81 6.76 10.38
C HIS A 69 6.96 6.04 9.67
N VAL A 70 6.65 4.98 8.91
CA VAL A 70 7.65 4.21 8.20
C VAL A 70 8.04 4.95 6.93
N LYS A 71 9.34 5.14 6.72
CA LYS A 71 9.84 5.66 5.45
C LYS A 71 9.83 4.55 4.40
N ASN A 72 9.39 4.86 3.18
CA ASN A 72 9.28 3.88 2.10
C ASN A 72 10.63 3.21 1.75
N ASP A 73 11.74 3.94 1.86
CA ASP A 73 13.09 3.42 1.64
C ASP A 73 13.55 2.39 2.70
N GLN A 74 12.90 2.33 3.86
CA GLN A 74 13.27 1.45 4.97
C GLN A 74 12.57 0.09 4.94
N VAL A 75 11.36 0.00 4.38
CA VAL A 75 10.52 -1.19 4.51
C VAL A 75 9.82 -1.51 3.19
N ARG A 76 10.32 -2.56 2.53
CA ARG A 76 9.73 -3.11 1.31
C ARG A 76 8.77 -4.28 1.58
N PHE A 77 8.95 -4.97 2.71
CA PHE A 77 8.20 -6.15 3.11
C PHE A 77 7.78 -6.03 4.57
N LEU A 78 6.52 -6.36 4.84
CA LEU A 78 5.94 -6.42 6.18
C LEU A 78 5.59 -7.87 6.51
N GLY A 79 6.23 -8.42 7.55
CA GLY A 79 5.88 -9.72 8.11
C GLY A 79 5.00 -9.58 9.36
N VAL A 80 3.86 -10.28 9.37
CA VAL A 80 2.98 -10.41 10.54
C VAL A 80 3.06 -11.84 11.03
N GLN A 81 3.58 -12.05 12.24
CA GLN A 81 3.68 -13.38 12.84
C GLN A 81 2.43 -13.74 13.66
N PHE A 82 1.95 -14.97 13.48
CA PHE A 82 0.94 -15.62 14.29
C PHE A 82 1.65 -16.36 15.43
N GLN A 83 1.92 -15.67 16.54
CA GLN A 83 2.32 -16.36 17.77
C GLN A 83 1.08 -17.00 18.39
N PHE A 84 0.96 -18.33 18.30
CA PHE A 84 0.00 -19.10 19.07
C PHE A 84 0.63 -19.35 20.46
N LEU A 85 0.05 -18.77 21.49
CA LEU A 85 0.30 -19.14 22.89
C LEU A 85 -0.67 -20.26 23.31
#